data_AF-A0A7J6W2Z2-F1
#
_entry.id   AF-A0A7J6W2Z2-F1
#
_cell.length_a   1.000
_cell.length_b   1.000
_cell.length_c   1.000
_cell.angle_alpha   90.00
_cell.angle_beta   90.00
_cell.angle_gamma   90.00
#
_symmetry.space_group_name_H-M   'P 1'
#
loop_
_entity.id
_entity.type
_entity.pdbx_description
1 polymer ?
#
loop_
_entity_poly.entity_id
_entity_poly.type
_entity_poly.pdbx_seq_one_letter_code
_entity_poly.pdbx_strand_id
1 'polypeptide(L)' 'VWSLVRRIDQPQRYKPFVSRCIVQGDLEIGSVREVNVKSGLPATTSTERLELLNEEEHILGIRIVGGDHRLR' A
#
# COMPACT_ATOMS: atom_id res chain seq x y z
N VAL A 1 -8.21 10.34 12.25
CA VAL A 1 -7.85 8.97 11.82
C VAL A 1 -7.60 8.91 10.31
N TRP A 2 -8.52 9.39 9.47
CA TRP A 2 -8.38 9.35 8.01
C TRP A 2 -7.07 9.96 7.48
N SER A 3 -6.62 11.09 8.02
CA SER A 3 -5.33 11.72 7.69
C SER A 3 -4.08 10.84 7.89
N LEU A 4 -4.19 9.76 8.66
CA LEU A 4 -3.16 8.73 8.82
C LEU A 4 -3.33 7.62 7.77
N VAL A 5 -4.56 7.11 7.60
CA VAL A 5 -4.87 5.97 6.71
C VAL A 5 -4.73 6.33 5.24
N ARG A 6 -5.10 7.56 4.83
CA ARG A 6 -5.05 8.02 3.44
C ARG A 6 -3.63 8.18 2.86
N ARG A 7 -2.59 8.06 3.70
CA ARG A 7 -1.19 8.18 3.28
C ARG A 7 -0.73 6.90 2.60
N ILE A 8 -0.86 6.88 1.27
CA ILE A 8 -0.48 5.71 0.48
C ILE A 8 1.04 5.47 0.45
N ASP A 9 1.84 6.48 0.73
CA ASP A 9 3.30 6.44 0.77
C ASP A 9 3.85 6.01 2.13
N GLN A 10 3.05 6.12 3.20
CA GLN A 10 3.47 5.83 4.58
C GLN A 10 2.62 4.77 5.31
N PRO A 11 2.29 3.62 4.70
CA PRO A 11 1.49 2.57 5.36
C PRO A 11 2.15 2.00 6.62
N GLN A 12 3.49 2.04 6.75
CA GLN A 12 4.23 1.62 7.94
C GLN A 12 3.82 2.33 9.22
N ARG A 13 3.19 3.51 9.14
CA ARG A 13 2.75 4.24 10.34
C ARG A 13 1.55 3.59 11.02
N TYR A 14 0.81 2.73 10.32
CA TYR A 14 -0.37 2.07 10.88
C TYR A 14 -0.46 0.56 10.56
N LYS A 15 0.29 0.05 9.57
CA LYS A 15 0.39 -1.38 9.26
C LYS A 15 1.65 -1.97 9.90
N PRO A 16 1.53 -2.80 10.96
CA PRO A 16 2.67 -3.21 11.79
C PRO A 16 3.71 -4.07 11.06
N PHE A 17 3.30 -4.81 10.03
CA PHE A 17 4.20 -5.69 9.28
C PHE A 17 4.85 -5.00 8.08
N VAL A 18 4.57 -3.72 7.82
CA VAL A 18 5.20 -2.99 6.72
C VAL A 18 6.50 -2.36 7.21
N SER A 19 7.60 -2.68 6.54
CA SER A 19 8.93 -2.16 6.85
C SER A 19 9.37 -1.03 5.95
N ARG A 20 8.90 -1.01 4.69
CA ARG A 20 9.22 0.02 3.71
C ARG A 20 8.09 0.14 2.70
N CYS A 21 7.89 1.35 2.20
CA CYS A 21 6.99 1.64 1.10
C CYS A 21 7.70 2.61 0.16
N ILE A 22 7.66 2.32 -1.14
CA ILE A 22 8.21 3.16 -2.20
C ILE A 22 7.09 3.39 -3.21
N VAL A 23 6.67 4.64 -3.40
CA VAL A 23 5.69 4.99 -4.44
C VAL A 23 6.42 5.39 -5.71
N GLN A 24 5.90 5.00 -6.86
CA GLN A 24 6.37 5.46 -8.17
C GLN A 24 5.40 6.50 -8.72
N GLY A 25 5.90 7.69 -9.00
CA GLY A 25 5.11 8.81 -9.53
C GLY A 25 4.38 9.61 -8.45
N ASP A 26 3.33 10.31 -8.88
CA ASP A 26 2.50 11.15 -8.04
C ASP A 26 1.58 10.34 -7.11
N LEU A 27 0.90 10.99 -6.16
CA LEU A 27 0.02 10.33 -5.18
C LEU A 27 -1.45 10.39 -5.62
N GLU A 28 -1.77 9.80 -6.78
CA GLU A 28 -3.08 9.85 -7.41
C GLU A 28 -3.65 8.45 -7.74
N ILE A 29 -4.92 8.39 -8.14
CA ILE A 29 -5.53 7.12 -8.55
C ILE A 29 -4.74 6.55 -9.74
N GLY A 30 -4.39 5.27 -9.67
CA GLY A 30 -3.52 4.60 -10.62
C GLY A 30 -2.07 4.48 -10.16
N SER A 31 -1.63 5.27 -9.16
CA SER A 31 -0.28 5.21 -8.63
C SER A 31 0.06 3.83 -8.06
N VAL A 32 1.29 3.41 -8.30
CA VAL A 32 1.80 2.11 -7.88
C VAL A 32 2.84 2.29 -6.79
N ARG A 33 2.78 1.41 -5.78
CA ARG A 33 3.75 1.34 -4.71
C ARG A 33 4.30 -0.07 -4.54
N GLU A 34 5.57 -0.15 -4.18
CA GLU A 34 6.19 -1.37 -3.70
C GLU A 34 6.24 -1.33 -2.17
N VAL A 35 5.65 -2.34 -1.54
CA VAL A 35 5.57 -2.49 -0.09
C VAL A 35 6.43 -3.68 0.32
N ASN A 36 7.37 -3.45 1.23
CA ASN A 36 8.15 -4.52 1.84
C ASN A 36 7.54 -4.90 3.19
N VAL A 37 7.24 -6.18 3.37
CA VAL A 37 6.66 -6.73 4.60
C VAL A 37 7.65 -7.58 5.39
N LYS A 38 7.55 -7.52 6.72
CA LYS A 38 8.30 -8.34 7.67
C LYS A 38 7.35 -9.35 8.30
N SER A 39 7.16 -10.48 7.63
CA SER A 39 6.28 -11.57 8.10
C SER A 39 7.03 -12.73 8.74
N GLY A 40 8.37 -12.77 8.62
CA GLY A 40 9.17 -13.95 8.96
C GLY A 40 9.06 -15.09 7.93
N LEU A 41 8.37 -14.86 6.81
CA LEU A 41 8.24 -15.79 5.68
C LEU A 41 9.13 -15.31 4.50
N PRO A 42 9.47 -16.20 3.55
CA PRO A 42 10.30 -15.84 2.40
C PRO A 42 9.68 -14.78 1.48
N ALA A 43 8.35 -14.72 1.40
CA ALA A 43 7.66 -13.69 0.64
C ALA A 43 7.73 -12.36 1.40
N THR A 44 8.25 -11.32 0.77
CA THR A 44 8.57 -10.04 1.43
C THR A 44 8.11 -8.81 0.67
N THR A 45 7.57 -8.93 -0.55
CA THR A 45 7.23 -7.78 -1.41
C THR A 45 5.81 -7.86 -1.96
N SER A 46 5.14 -6.72 -1.99
CA SER A 46 3.82 -6.52 -2.60
C SER A 46 3.87 -5.31 -3.53
N THR A 47 3.48 -5.50 -4.78
CA THR A 47 3.27 -4.39 -5.72
C THR A 47 1.79 -4.05 -5.69
N GLU A 48 1.47 -2.83 -5.30
CA GLU A 48 0.09 -2.40 -5.01
C GLU A 48 -0.27 -1.16 -5.84
N ARG A 49 -1.51 -1.09 -6.32
CA ARG A 49 -2.05 0.06 -7.05
C ARG A 49 -3.15 0.73 -6.24
N LEU A 50 -3.15 2.07 -6.23
CA LEU A 50 -4.27 2.87 -5.72
C LEU A 50 -5.43 2.83 -6.72
N GLU A 51 -6.58 2.29 -6.33
CA GLU A 51 -7.77 2.17 -7.19
C GLU A 51 -8.87 3.16 -6.77
N LEU A 52 -8.90 3.57 -5.50
CA LEU A 52 -9.92 4.48 -4.97
C LEU A 52 -9.36 5.33 -3.84
N LEU A 53 -9.61 6.64 -3.90
CA LEU A 53 -9.39 7.58 -2.81
C LEU A 53 -10.57 8.55 -2.73
N ASN A 54 -11.46 8.33 -1.77
CA ASN A 54 -12.60 9.22 -1.51
C ASN A 54 -12.39 9.92 -0.15
N GLU A 55 -12.16 11.24 -0.18
CA GLU A 55 -11.90 12.05 1.01
C GLU A 55 -13.17 12.37 1.82
N GLU A 56 -14.34 12.39 1.20
CA GLU A 56 -15.61 12.69 1.88
C GLU A 56 -16.13 11.46 2.64
N GLU A 57 -16.13 10.31 1.96
CA GLU A 57 -16.59 9.03 2.51
C GLU A 57 -15.47 8.28 3.29
N HIS A 58 -14.25 8.82 3.29
CA HIS A 58 -13.07 8.21 3.90
C HIS A 58 -12.77 6.78 3.40
N ILE A 59 -12.82 6.57 2.08
CA ILE A 59 -12.59 5.25 1.45
C ILE A 59 -11.23 5.21 0.76
N LEU A 60 -10.42 4.21 1.12
CA LEU A 60 -9.15 3.88 0.46
C LEU A 60 -9.24 2.48 -0.15
N GLY A 61 -9.11 2.38 -1.47
CA GLY A 61 -9.06 1.11 -2.20
C GLY A 61 -7.66 0.86 -2.77
N ILE A 62 -7.03 -0.23 -2.33
CA ILE A 62 -5.73 -0.67 -2.83
C ILE A 62 -5.86 -2.08 -3.42
N ARG A 63 -5.28 -2.30 -4.60
CA ARG A 63 -5.23 -3.62 -5.23
C ARG A 63 -3.80 -4.14 -5.28
N ILE A 64 -3.60 -5.38 -4.84
CA ILE A 64 -2.32 -6.07 -5.03
C ILE A 64 -2.26 -6.53 -6.49
N VAL A 65 -1.31 -6.00 -7.24
CA VAL A 65 -1.11 -6.29 -8.67
C VAL A 65 0.12 -7.17 -8.93
N GLY A 66 1.01 -7.33 -7.96
CA GLY A 66 2.23 -8.12 -8.10
C GLY A 66 2.93 -8.36 -6.76
N GLY A 67 4.16 -8.85 -6.82
CA GLY A 67 4.95 -9.25 -5.65
C GLY A 67 4.85 -10.74 -5.34
N ASP A 68 5.76 -11.21 -4.49
CA ASP A 68 5.84 -12.60 -4.04
C ASP A 68 4.75 -12.97 -3.02
N HIS A 69 4.12 -11.97 -2.39
CA HIS A 69 2.98 -12.13 -1.50
C HIS A 69 1.64 -12.30 -2.22
N ARG A 70 1.60 -12.15 -3.55
CA ARG A 70 0.36 -12.24 -4.30
C ARG A 70 -0.10 -13.70 -4.35
N LEU A 71 -1.07 -14.04 -3.51
CA LEU A 71 -1.83 -15.29 -3.62
C LEU A 71 -2.50 -15.32 -5.01
N ARG A 72 -2.24 -16.39 -5.77
CA ARG A 72 -2.88 -16.65 -7.07
C ARG A 72 -4.15 -17.44 -6.89
#